data_AF-A0A0M1P4V1-F1
#
_entry.id   AF-A0A0M1P4V1-F1
#
_cell.length_a   1.000
_cell.length_b   1.000
_cell.length_c   1.000
_cell.angle_alpha   90.00
_cell.angle_beta   90.00
_cell.angle_gamma   90.00
#
_symmetry.space_group_name_H-M   'P 1'
#
loop_
_entity.id
_entity.type
_entity.pdbx_description
1 polymer ?
#
loop_
_entity_poly.entity_id
_entity_poly.type
_entity_poly.pdbx_seq_one_letter_code
_entity_poly.pdbx_strand_id
1 'polypeptide(L)'
;MLNKHAIWFPGQGSQRVGMGKALSERHAVAKVTIEEANEVLGMRLDSLMFEGPLTELTRTDNAQPAILALGVAMYRVYSQEWGYTPALAAGHSLGEITALTCAGAITFPDALRLVRRRGELMQEAAAAGIGAMAAVNGPSSDVVASVCLETNAGYAEESRIVVISNINSERQTVISGHKEAVQEASERLSALGASVIQLQVSAPFHSPLMLPVAERFAEVLSHVSFGELDFPVVSSLTGHPYENTDEITVMLERGLTDPVNWPAVLAFQKSMGIATAVELGPGNVLKRLAPPDGLRVYAFDDEGDEAQLVASSQQAGVYSIELLNRCLAIVTCLRNRNWNPAEYEQGVVLPYRGVQTLVDRLRETGEQVAEAHVLQALEMLKSVFRTKGTSPQEQQRRLERLQGEFDLRGLQGVVTEDQLYSGSLL
;
A
#
# COMPACT_ATOMS: atom_id res chain seq x y z
N MET A 1 5.84 19.07 -0.03
CA MET A 1 6.19 18.52 1.31
C MET A 1 6.11 16.99 1.40
N LEU A 2 5.54 16.28 0.41
CA LEU A 2 5.70 14.84 0.21
C LEU A 2 6.46 14.53 -1.10
N ASN A 3 7.37 15.41 -1.54
CA ASN A 3 7.99 15.32 -2.87
C ASN A 3 8.74 14.00 -3.09
N LYS A 4 9.28 13.41 -2.02
CA LYS A 4 9.88 12.08 -2.00
C LYS A 4 9.56 11.39 -0.68
N HIS A 5 8.62 10.44 -0.71
CA HIS A 5 8.11 9.77 0.49
C HIS A 5 7.91 8.27 0.22
N ALA A 6 7.84 7.49 1.29
CA ALA A 6 7.48 6.08 1.23
C ALA A 6 6.03 5.87 1.67
N ILE A 7 5.39 4.81 1.17
CA ILE A 7 4.13 4.31 1.73
C ILE A 7 4.40 2.98 2.45
N TRP A 8 3.87 2.85 3.66
CA TRP A 8 4.01 1.67 4.48
C TRP A 8 2.66 1.01 4.75
N PHE A 9 2.61 -0.31 4.65
CA PHE A 9 1.41 -1.08 4.94
C PHE A 9 1.63 -2.01 6.14
N PRO A 10 0.83 -1.89 7.22
CA PRO A 10 0.97 -2.76 8.39
C PRO A 10 0.52 -4.19 8.09
N GLY A 11 1.00 -5.13 8.90
CA GLY A 11 0.62 -6.53 8.86
C GLY A 11 -0.43 -6.91 9.90
N GLN A 12 -0.61 -8.23 10.09
CA GLN A 12 -1.49 -8.78 11.12
C GLN A 12 -1.07 -8.34 12.54
N GLY A 13 -2.06 -8.11 13.40
CA GLY A 13 -1.91 -7.52 14.73
C GLY A 13 -2.27 -6.03 14.80
N SER A 14 -2.48 -5.40 13.64
CA SER A 14 -2.91 -4.00 13.51
C SER A 14 -4.44 -3.82 13.51
N GLN A 15 -5.19 -4.88 13.20
CA GLN A 15 -6.64 -4.84 13.11
C GLN A 15 -7.32 -4.49 14.44
N ARG A 16 -8.43 -3.74 14.36
CA ARG A 16 -9.29 -3.42 15.49
C ARG A 16 -10.75 -3.32 15.04
N VAL A 17 -11.67 -3.59 15.95
CA VAL A 17 -13.10 -3.38 15.68
C VAL A 17 -13.36 -1.89 15.47
N GLY A 18 -14.18 -1.57 14.46
CA GLY A 18 -14.48 -0.22 14.02
C GLY A 18 -13.57 0.31 12.90
N MET A 19 -12.53 -0.44 12.51
CA MET A 19 -11.60 0.01 11.48
C MET A 19 -12.29 0.21 10.13
N GLY A 20 -11.97 1.31 9.43
CA GLY A 20 -12.53 1.62 8.11
C GLY A 20 -13.96 2.19 8.09
N LYS A 21 -14.69 2.20 9.23
CA LYS A 21 -16.07 2.73 9.28
C LYS A 21 -16.13 4.21 8.96
N ALA A 22 -15.41 5.03 9.74
CA ALA A 22 -15.35 6.48 9.53
C ALA A 22 -14.82 6.83 8.13
N LEU A 23 -13.80 6.11 7.64
CA LEU A 23 -13.26 6.32 6.29
C LEU A 23 -14.33 6.08 5.20
N SER A 24 -15.13 5.02 5.35
CA SER A 24 -16.22 4.68 4.41
C SER A 24 -17.38 5.66 4.45
N GLU A 25 -17.65 6.26 5.60
CA GLU A 25 -18.65 7.30 5.77
C GLU A 25 -18.21 8.63 5.13
N ARG A 26 -16.91 8.94 5.19
CA ARG A 26 -16.32 10.19 4.65
C ARG A 26 -16.01 10.11 3.15
N HIS A 27 -15.51 8.98 2.65
CA HIS A 27 -15.03 8.85 1.27
C HIS A 27 -15.75 7.75 0.50
N ALA A 28 -16.42 8.13 -0.60
CA ALA A 28 -17.15 7.20 -1.46
C ALA A 28 -16.24 6.11 -2.05
N VAL A 29 -14.98 6.42 -2.38
CA VAL A 29 -14.03 5.43 -2.92
C VAL A 29 -13.68 4.34 -1.89
N ALA A 30 -13.58 4.68 -0.61
CA ALA A 30 -13.33 3.71 0.45
C ALA A 30 -14.51 2.76 0.59
N LYS A 31 -15.73 3.31 0.61
CA LYS A 31 -16.98 2.52 0.64
C LYS A 31 -17.08 1.55 -0.53
N VAL A 32 -16.84 2.01 -1.75
CA VAL A 32 -16.87 1.16 -2.96
C VAL A 32 -15.79 0.08 -2.91
N THR A 33 -14.60 0.40 -2.42
CA THR A 33 -13.50 -0.57 -2.29
C THR A 33 -13.83 -1.69 -1.30
N ILE A 34 -14.46 -1.36 -0.18
CA ILE A 34 -14.88 -2.35 0.81
C ILE A 34 -16.05 -3.19 0.28
N GLU A 35 -16.97 -2.59 -0.50
CA GLU A 35 -18.05 -3.36 -1.14
C GLU A 35 -17.51 -4.33 -2.19
N GLU A 36 -16.54 -3.92 -3.01
CA GLU A 36 -15.82 -4.80 -3.92
C GLU A 36 -15.18 -5.98 -3.17
N ALA A 37 -14.62 -5.74 -1.97
CA ALA A 37 -14.09 -6.81 -1.13
C ALA A 37 -15.18 -7.77 -0.61
N ASN A 38 -16.35 -7.24 -0.24
CA ASN A 38 -17.50 -8.06 0.16
C ASN A 38 -17.94 -8.99 -0.98
N GLU A 39 -18.07 -8.45 -2.19
CA GLU A 39 -18.48 -9.19 -3.40
C GLU A 39 -17.47 -10.29 -3.75
N VAL A 40 -16.18 -9.95 -3.78
CA VAL A 40 -15.11 -10.90 -4.15
C VAL A 40 -15.00 -12.07 -3.18
N LEU A 41 -15.14 -11.80 -1.88
CA LEU A 41 -15.02 -12.81 -0.82
C LEU A 41 -16.35 -13.55 -0.55
N GLY A 42 -17.47 -13.04 -1.06
CA GLY A 42 -18.80 -13.59 -0.77
C GLY A 42 -19.19 -13.49 0.71
N MET A 43 -18.62 -12.52 1.44
CA MET A 43 -18.89 -12.31 2.86
C MET A 43 -19.01 -10.82 3.19
N ARG A 44 -19.72 -10.49 4.27
CA ARG A 44 -19.82 -9.10 4.78
C ARG A 44 -18.58 -8.76 5.61
N LEU A 45 -17.46 -8.53 4.93
CA LEU A 45 -16.18 -8.15 5.52
C LEU A 45 -16.32 -6.82 6.27
N ASP A 46 -17.05 -5.86 5.70
CA ASP A 46 -17.39 -4.58 6.31
C ASP A 46 -18.03 -4.73 7.71
N SER A 47 -18.99 -5.64 7.86
CA SER A 47 -19.70 -5.88 9.11
C SER A 47 -18.77 -6.45 10.16
N LEU A 48 -17.85 -7.34 9.76
CA LEU A 48 -16.82 -7.89 10.64
C LEU A 48 -15.80 -6.81 11.06
N MET A 49 -15.38 -5.95 10.14
CA MET A 49 -14.45 -4.85 10.41
C MET A 49 -15.05 -3.79 11.33
N PHE A 50 -16.31 -3.41 11.09
CA PHE A 50 -16.94 -2.28 11.76
C PHE A 50 -17.49 -2.64 13.13
N GLU A 51 -18.12 -3.82 13.25
CA GLU A 51 -18.96 -4.16 14.40
C GLU A 51 -18.75 -5.61 14.89
N GLY A 52 -17.96 -6.40 14.16
CA GLY A 52 -17.72 -7.80 14.49
C GLY A 52 -16.93 -8.00 15.79
N PRO A 53 -17.04 -9.18 16.43
CA PRO A 53 -16.26 -9.48 17.62
C PRO A 53 -14.77 -9.56 17.28
N LEU A 54 -13.92 -8.96 18.12
CA LEU A 54 -12.47 -8.93 17.91
C LEU A 54 -11.86 -10.33 17.75
N THR A 55 -12.43 -11.34 18.42
CA THR A 55 -12.01 -12.74 18.32
C THR A 55 -12.18 -13.30 16.92
N GLU A 56 -13.26 -12.96 16.22
CA GLU A 56 -13.49 -13.39 14.83
C GLU A 56 -12.65 -12.58 13.86
N LEU A 57 -12.54 -11.26 14.07
CA LEU A 57 -11.72 -10.38 13.22
C LEU A 57 -10.22 -10.75 13.31
N THR A 58 -9.76 -11.24 14.47
CA THR A 58 -8.36 -11.63 14.70
C THR A 58 -8.03 -13.03 14.19
N ARG A 59 -9.03 -13.84 13.80
CA ARG A 59 -8.72 -15.08 13.08
C ARG A 59 -7.95 -14.76 11.80
N THR A 60 -6.90 -15.51 11.52
CA THR A 60 -5.91 -15.18 10.48
C THR A 60 -6.53 -15.16 9.08
N ASP A 61 -7.51 -16.03 8.84
CA ASP A 61 -8.32 -16.10 7.61
C ASP A 61 -9.21 -14.87 7.39
N ASN A 62 -9.56 -14.14 8.45
CA ASN A 62 -10.35 -12.92 8.40
C ASN A 62 -9.48 -11.64 8.48
N ALA A 63 -8.47 -11.64 9.34
CA ALA A 63 -7.60 -10.49 9.59
C ALA A 63 -6.84 -10.07 8.32
N GLN A 64 -6.27 -11.03 7.58
CA GLN A 64 -5.49 -10.73 6.38
C GLN A 64 -6.29 -10.00 5.29
N PRO A 65 -7.45 -10.52 4.83
CA PRO A 65 -8.27 -9.78 3.86
C PRO A 65 -8.81 -8.47 4.41
N ALA A 66 -9.16 -8.38 5.71
CA ALA A 66 -9.66 -7.15 6.32
C ALA A 66 -8.60 -6.03 6.34
N ILE A 67 -7.36 -6.36 6.70
CA ILE A 67 -6.23 -5.41 6.71
C ILE A 67 -5.88 -4.98 5.28
N LEU A 68 -5.81 -5.92 4.33
CA LEU A 68 -5.54 -5.61 2.93
C LEU A 68 -6.63 -4.71 2.33
N ALA A 69 -7.91 -5.03 2.55
CA ALA A 69 -9.03 -4.24 2.04
C ALA A 69 -8.98 -2.81 2.57
N LEU A 70 -8.70 -2.62 3.87
CA LEU A 70 -8.57 -1.29 4.44
C LEU A 70 -7.33 -0.54 3.91
N GLY A 71 -6.17 -1.21 3.80
CA GLY A 71 -4.95 -0.62 3.25
C GLY A 71 -5.14 -0.14 1.81
N VAL A 72 -5.80 -0.94 0.96
CA VAL A 72 -6.12 -0.55 -0.43
C VAL A 72 -7.16 0.58 -0.46
N ALA A 73 -8.18 0.54 0.40
CA ALA A 73 -9.16 1.63 0.50
C ALA A 73 -8.49 2.95 0.91
N MET A 74 -7.62 2.93 1.91
CA MET A 74 -6.82 4.08 2.33
C MET A 74 -5.88 4.56 1.24
N TYR A 75 -5.23 3.65 0.50
CA TYR A 75 -4.39 4.02 -0.64
C TYR A 75 -5.19 4.66 -1.78
N ARG A 76 -6.39 4.16 -2.09
CA ARG A 76 -7.27 4.76 -3.11
C ARG A 76 -7.75 6.15 -2.68
N VAL A 77 -8.12 6.35 -1.42
CA VAL A 77 -8.40 7.70 -0.86
C VAL A 77 -7.16 8.58 -0.97
N TYR A 78 -6.02 8.06 -0.53
CA TYR A 78 -4.75 8.79 -0.54
C TYR A 78 -4.38 9.26 -1.94
N SER A 79 -4.51 8.36 -2.92
CA SER A 79 -4.22 8.65 -4.32
C SER A 79 -5.20 9.65 -4.91
N GLN A 80 -6.48 9.64 -4.50
CA GLN A 80 -7.48 10.62 -4.97
C GLN A 80 -7.27 12.02 -4.38
N GLU A 81 -6.95 12.11 -3.09
CA GLU A 81 -6.85 13.39 -2.37
C GLU A 81 -5.48 14.06 -2.54
N TRP A 82 -4.40 13.28 -2.66
CA TRP A 82 -3.03 13.79 -2.71
C TRP A 82 -2.28 13.50 -4.02
N GLY A 83 -2.58 12.39 -4.70
CA GLY A 83 -2.06 12.09 -6.05
C GLY A 83 -0.55 11.96 -6.20
N TYR A 84 0.22 11.89 -5.10
CA TYR A 84 1.68 11.73 -5.18
C TYR A 84 2.02 10.24 -5.33
N THR A 85 2.66 9.88 -6.44
CA THR A 85 3.31 8.57 -6.58
C THR A 85 4.39 8.44 -5.51
N PRO A 86 4.38 7.39 -4.67
CA PRO A 86 5.41 7.20 -3.67
C PRO A 86 6.75 6.89 -4.34
N ALA A 87 7.85 7.28 -3.70
CA ALA A 87 9.19 6.93 -4.17
C ALA A 87 9.49 5.43 -3.98
N LEU A 88 8.83 4.81 -2.99
CA LEU A 88 8.75 3.37 -2.79
C LEU A 88 7.57 3.02 -1.89
N ALA A 89 7.14 1.77 -1.91
CA ALA A 89 6.29 1.19 -0.87
C ALA A 89 6.96 0.01 -0.19
N ALA A 90 6.53 -0.29 1.02
CA ALA A 90 6.91 -1.49 1.74
C ALA A 90 5.76 -1.94 2.64
N GLY A 91 5.77 -3.19 3.06
CA GLY A 91 4.80 -3.65 4.03
C GLY A 91 5.34 -4.71 4.95
N HIS A 92 4.71 -4.83 6.12
CA HIS A 92 5.13 -5.78 7.14
C HIS A 92 4.33 -7.08 6.98
N SER A 93 5.02 -8.17 6.62
CA SER A 93 4.38 -9.48 6.38
C SER A 93 3.21 -9.37 5.38
N LEU A 94 1.96 -9.55 5.81
CA LEU A 94 0.75 -9.34 4.98
C LEU A 94 0.78 -7.99 4.26
N GLY A 95 1.27 -6.93 4.90
CA GLY A 95 1.36 -5.61 4.29
C GLY A 95 2.17 -5.59 2.99
N GLU A 96 3.09 -6.52 2.77
CA GLU A 96 3.87 -6.63 1.53
C GLU A 96 2.96 -6.96 0.34
N ILE A 97 1.94 -7.82 0.53
CA ILE A 97 0.94 -8.11 -0.50
C ILE A 97 0.07 -6.88 -0.76
N THR A 98 -0.27 -6.11 0.29
CA THR A 98 -0.97 -4.83 0.13
C THR A 98 -0.13 -3.83 -0.67
N ALA A 99 1.18 -3.75 -0.41
CA ALA A 99 2.10 -2.89 -1.15
C ALA A 99 2.17 -3.28 -2.63
N LEU A 100 2.30 -4.57 -2.94
CA LEU A 100 2.28 -5.09 -4.31
C LEU A 100 0.95 -4.81 -5.02
N THR A 101 -0.18 -4.92 -4.30
CA THR A 101 -1.51 -4.61 -4.83
C THR A 101 -1.63 -3.13 -5.19
N CYS A 102 -1.18 -2.24 -4.31
CA CYS A 102 -1.23 -0.79 -4.53
C CYS A 102 -0.23 -0.32 -5.60
N ALA A 103 0.85 -1.07 -5.82
CA ALA A 103 1.82 -0.85 -6.89
C ALA A 103 1.41 -1.45 -8.24
N GLY A 104 0.22 -2.07 -8.35
CA GLY A 104 -0.30 -2.60 -9.61
C GLY A 104 0.18 -4.02 -9.97
N ALA A 105 1.07 -4.63 -9.17
CA ALA A 105 1.58 -5.97 -9.45
C ALA A 105 0.48 -7.04 -9.40
N ILE A 106 -0.56 -6.88 -8.60
CA ILE A 106 -1.67 -7.83 -8.51
C ILE A 106 -3.00 -7.08 -8.44
N THR A 107 -4.03 -7.59 -9.11
CA THR A 107 -5.36 -6.98 -9.05
C THR A 107 -5.93 -7.09 -7.65
N PHE A 108 -6.72 -6.10 -7.22
CA PHE A 108 -7.32 -6.13 -5.89
C PHE A 108 -8.21 -7.38 -5.63
N PRO A 109 -9.07 -7.82 -6.58
CA PRO A 109 -9.80 -9.07 -6.42
C PRO A 109 -8.91 -10.31 -6.24
N ASP A 110 -7.82 -10.42 -6.99
CA ASP A 110 -6.92 -11.57 -6.88
C ASP A 110 -6.09 -11.51 -5.61
N ALA A 111 -5.68 -10.31 -5.18
CA ALA A 111 -5.02 -10.10 -3.89
C ALA A 111 -5.91 -10.52 -2.73
N LEU A 112 -7.20 -10.18 -2.75
CA LEU A 112 -8.18 -10.60 -1.73
C LEU A 112 -8.29 -12.13 -1.65
N ARG A 113 -8.40 -12.81 -2.80
CA ARG A 113 -8.44 -14.29 -2.85
C ARG A 113 -7.15 -14.89 -2.35
N LEU A 114 -6.01 -14.33 -2.74
CA LEU A 114 -4.68 -14.78 -2.33
C LEU A 114 -4.51 -14.67 -0.82
N VAL A 115 -4.79 -13.51 -0.21
CA VAL A 115 -4.62 -13.32 1.23
C VAL A 115 -5.67 -14.04 2.05
N ARG A 116 -6.89 -14.23 1.52
CA ARG A 116 -7.88 -15.13 2.13
C ARG A 116 -7.32 -16.54 2.21
N ARG A 117 -6.79 -17.06 1.10
CA ARG A 117 -6.25 -18.42 1.05
C ARG A 117 -5.00 -18.56 1.92
N ARG A 118 -4.09 -17.58 1.88
CA ARG A 118 -2.93 -17.50 2.79
C ARG A 118 -3.37 -17.55 4.25
N GLY A 119 -4.39 -16.77 4.59
CA GLY A 119 -4.96 -16.71 5.93
C GLY A 119 -5.53 -18.04 6.40
N GLU A 120 -6.27 -18.75 5.53
CA GLU A 120 -6.80 -20.09 5.81
C GLU A 120 -5.70 -21.12 6.07
N LEU A 121 -4.70 -21.19 5.19
CA LEU A 121 -3.57 -22.11 5.33
C LEU A 121 -2.80 -21.86 6.64
N MET A 122 -2.58 -20.59 6.98
CA MET A 122 -1.93 -20.19 8.24
C MET A 122 -2.83 -20.46 9.47
N GLN A 123 -4.14 -20.31 9.34
CA GLN A 123 -5.09 -20.60 10.41
C GLN A 123 -5.20 -22.11 10.69
N GLU A 124 -5.09 -22.96 9.67
CA GLU A 124 -5.00 -24.42 9.82
C GLU A 124 -3.73 -24.81 10.61
N ALA A 125 -2.59 -24.19 10.32
CA ALA A 125 -1.36 -24.41 11.07
C ALA A 125 -1.49 -23.96 12.54
N ALA A 126 -2.20 -22.86 12.81
CA ALA A 126 -2.50 -22.42 14.17
C ALA A 126 -3.39 -23.43 14.92
N ALA A 127 -4.35 -24.06 14.24
CA ALA A 127 -5.24 -25.04 14.84
C ALA A 127 -4.53 -26.33 15.27
N ALA A 128 -3.38 -26.67 14.66
CA ALA A 128 -2.54 -27.78 15.10
C ALA A 128 -1.94 -27.55 16.50
N GLY A 129 -1.81 -26.28 16.93
CA GLY A 129 -1.45 -25.92 18.30
C GLY A 129 -0.01 -26.24 18.72
N ILE A 130 0.86 -26.60 17.78
CA ILE A 130 2.25 -27.01 18.04
C ILE A 130 3.19 -25.82 18.29
N GLY A 131 2.78 -24.62 17.85
CA GLY A 131 3.63 -23.44 17.82
C GLY A 131 3.18 -22.31 18.72
N ALA A 132 4.07 -21.36 18.93
CA ALA A 132 3.80 -20.11 19.63
C ALA A 132 4.65 -18.98 19.04
N MET A 133 4.31 -17.74 19.42
CA MET A 133 5.12 -16.56 19.16
C MET A 133 5.19 -15.67 20.39
N ALA A 134 6.34 -15.01 20.60
CA ALA A 134 6.52 -14.05 21.68
C ALA A 134 7.26 -12.80 21.20
N ALA A 135 6.74 -11.62 21.52
CA ALA A 135 7.44 -10.35 21.30
C ALA A 135 8.48 -10.15 22.40
N VAL A 136 9.69 -9.77 22.00
CA VAL A 136 10.85 -9.58 22.87
C VAL A 136 11.32 -8.13 22.72
N ASN A 137 11.22 -7.36 23.80
CA ASN A 137 11.61 -5.95 23.84
C ASN A 137 12.83 -5.76 24.74
N GLY A 138 13.79 -4.95 24.29
CA GLY A 138 14.97 -4.57 25.06
C GLY A 138 16.30 -4.98 24.40
N PRO A 139 16.62 -6.29 24.29
CA PRO A 139 17.89 -6.76 23.73
C PRO A 139 17.97 -6.58 22.21
N SER A 140 19.19 -6.60 21.66
CA SER A 140 19.43 -6.61 20.21
C SER A 140 19.06 -7.96 19.60
N SER A 141 18.85 -7.99 18.29
CA SER A 141 18.59 -9.23 17.54
C SER A 141 19.68 -10.28 17.71
N ASP A 142 20.95 -9.87 17.85
CA ASP A 142 22.08 -10.80 18.03
C ASP A 142 22.00 -11.55 19.37
N VAL A 143 21.63 -10.85 20.44
CA VAL A 143 21.42 -11.48 21.76
C VAL A 143 20.26 -12.47 21.69
N VAL A 144 19.15 -12.08 21.05
CA VAL A 144 17.98 -12.95 20.88
C VAL A 144 18.34 -14.18 20.04
N ALA A 145 19.11 -14.01 18.97
CA ALA A 145 19.56 -15.09 18.11
C ALA A 145 20.46 -16.09 18.88
N SER A 146 21.40 -15.60 19.71
CA SER A 146 22.22 -16.45 20.57
C SER A 146 21.37 -17.31 21.51
N VAL A 147 20.38 -16.70 22.16
CA VAL A 147 19.47 -17.44 23.05
C VAL A 147 18.68 -18.49 22.27
N CYS A 148 18.13 -18.15 21.09
CA CYS A 148 17.44 -19.12 20.25
C CYS A 148 18.33 -20.30 19.86
N LEU A 149 19.57 -20.04 19.43
CA LEU A 149 20.55 -21.09 19.08
C LEU A 149 20.87 -22.00 20.26
N GLU A 150 21.12 -21.42 21.44
CA GLU A 150 21.41 -22.16 22.66
C GLU A 150 20.21 -23.01 23.12
N THR A 151 18.98 -22.50 23.00
CA THR A 151 17.77 -23.27 23.31
C THR A 151 17.58 -24.41 22.32
N ASN A 152 17.80 -24.17 21.03
CA ASN A 152 17.73 -25.22 20.01
C ASN A 152 18.75 -26.34 20.23
N ALA A 153 19.96 -26.00 20.71
CA ALA A 153 20.97 -27.00 21.05
C ALA A 153 20.52 -27.93 22.19
N GLY A 154 19.73 -27.42 23.14
CA GLY A 154 19.11 -28.24 24.20
C GLY A 154 18.07 -29.24 23.69
N TYR A 155 17.49 -29.00 22.50
CA TYR A 155 16.48 -29.86 21.87
C TYR A 155 17.00 -30.66 20.66
N ALA A 156 18.31 -30.83 20.52
CA ALA A 156 18.90 -31.51 19.37
C ALA A 156 18.32 -32.92 19.12
N GLU A 157 17.94 -33.65 20.17
CA GLU A 157 17.34 -34.98 20.08
C GLU A 157 15.82 -34.94 19.79
N GLU A 158 15.13 -33.88 20.21
CA GLU A 158 13.67 -33.72 20.12
C GLU A 158 13.23 -32.92 18.88
N SER A 159 14.18 -32.40 18.10
CA SER A 159 13.96 -31.59 16.89
C SER A 159 13.05 -30.38 17.10
N ARG A 160 13.01 -29.83 18.33
CA ARG A 160 12.31 -28.56 18.59
C ARG A 160 13.17 -27.39 18.16
N ILE A 161 12.50 -26.33 17.73
CA ILE A 161 13.15 -25.12 17.24
C ILE A 161 12.41 -23.87 17.74
N VAL A 162 13.18 -22.82 17.99
CA VAL A 162 12.75 -21.43 18.14
C VAL A 162 13.70 -20.56 17.32
N VAL A 163 13.14 -19.60 16.59
CA VAL A 163 13.88 -18.67 15.74
C VAL A 163 13.35 -17.26 15.92
N ILE A 164 14.13 -16.26 15.48
CA ILE A 164 13.59 -14.91 15.28
C ILE A 164 12.67 -14.95 14.06
N SER A 165 11.43 -14.51 14.25
CA SER A 165 10.38 -14.46 13.24
C SER A 165 10.19 -13.04 12.67
N ASN A 166 10.49 -12.02 13.49
CA ASN A 166 10.45 -10.63 13.07
C ASN A 166 11.57 -9.85 13.76
N ILE A 167 12.29 -9.06 12.97
CA ILE A 167 13.15 -7.98 13.45
C ILE A 167 12.39 -6.69 13.12
N ASN A 168 11.76 -6.10 14.13
CA ASN A 168 10.86 -4.95 13.94
C ASN A 168 11.59 -3.61 14.16
N SER A 169 12.54 -3.59 15.10
CA SER A 169 13.42 -2.44 15.34
C SER A 169 14.72 -2.91 16.01
N GLU A 170 15.65 -2.00 16.28
CA GLU A 170 16.92 -2.29 16.97
C GLU A 170 16.73 -3.00 18.32
N ARG A 171 15.58 -2.80 18.97
CA ARG A 171 15.28 -3.31 20.32
C ARG A 171 13.97 -4.07 20.41
N GLN A 172 13.35 -4.40 19.29
CA GLN A 172 12.12 -5.18 19.27
C GLN A 172 12.23 -6.28 18.21
N THR A 173 12.17 -7.51 18.70
CA THR A 173 12.08 -8.72 17.88
C THR A 173 10.85 -9.53 18.26
N VAL A 174 10.49 -10.50 17.43
CA VAL A 174 9.52 -11.55 17.75
C VAL A 174 10.21 -12.87 17.51
N ILE A 175 10.01 -13.83 18.43
CA ILE A 175 10.46 -15.21 18.27
C ILE A 175 9.26 -16.11 18.00
N SER A 176 9.46 -17.15 17.20
CA SER A 176 8.45 -18.17 16.93
C SER A 176 9.07 -19.56 16.76
N GLY A 177 8.25 -20.59 16.93
CA GLY A 177 8.70 -21.97 16.87
C GLY A 177 7.79 -22.89 17.67
N HIS A 178 8.32 -24.04 18.08
CA HIS A 178 7.62 -24.97 18.96
C HIS A 178 7.30 -24.30 20.30
N LYS A 179 6.10 -24.54 20.83
CA LYS A 179 5.59 -23.86 22.02
C LYS A 179 6.54 -23.94 23.22
N GLU A 180 7.11 -25.12 23.47
CA GLU A 180 8.05 -25.36 24.57
C GLU A 180 9.37 -24.60 24.37
N ALA A 181 9.92 -24.61 23.16
CA ALA A 181 11.15 -23.90 22.84
C ALA A 181 10.97 -22.37 22.91
N VAL A 182 9.82 -21.85 22.47
CA VAL A 182 9.47 -20.43 22.61
C VAL A 182 9.34 -20.04 24.09
N GLN A 183 8.70 -20.89 24.91
CA GLN A 183 8.55 -20.65 26.34
C GLN A 183 9.90 -20.61 27.05
N GLU A 184 10.77 -21.58 26.79
CA GLU A 184 12.11 -21.61 27.39
C GLU A 184 12.96 -20.41 26.96
N ALA A 185 13.00 -20.08 25.67
CA ALA A 185 13.73 -18.90 25.19
C ALA A 185 13.16 -17.61 25.80
N SER A 186 11.84 -17.52 25.97
CA SER A 186 11.19 -16.38 26.64
C SER A 186 11.63 -16.22 28.09
N GLU A 187 11.74 -17.30 28.84
CA GLU A 187 12.21 -17.30 30.24
C GLU A 187 13.69 -16.88 30.33
N ARG A 188 14.53 -17.42 29.45
CA ARG A 188 15.96 -17.07 29.36
C ARG A 188 16.16 -15.60 29.01
N LEU A 189 15.41 -15.08 28.04
CA LEU A 189 15.43 -13.66 27.67
C LEU A 189 14.93 -12.75 28.80
N SER A 190 13.88 -13.17 29.50
CA SER A 190 13.38 -12.44 30.68
C SER A 190 14.42 -12.37 31.80
N ALA A 191 15.17 -13.45 32.02
CA ALA A 191 16.28 -13.47 32.98
C ALA A 191 17.44 -12.55 32.59
N LEU A 192 17.59 -12.24 31.29
CA LEU A 192 18.52 -11.23 30.77
C LEU A 192 17.96 -9.79 30.80
N GLY A 193 16.78 -9.59 31.38
CA GLY A 193 16.14 -8.28 31.53
C GLY A 193 15.28 -7.85 30.34
N ALA A 194 14.99 -8.74 29.38
CA ALA A 194 14.05 -8.45 28.30
C ALA A 194 12.60 -8.41 28.81
N SER A 195 11.77 -7.55 28.23
CA SER A 195 10.31 -7.62 28.39
C SER A 195 9.74 -8.54 27.31
N VAL A 196 9.21 -9.70 27.73
CA VAL A 196 8.68 -10.72 26.84
C VAL A 196 7.15 -10.79 26.96
N ILE A 197 6.46 -10.75 25.82
CA ILE A 197 4.99 -10.76 25.74
C ILE A 197 4.57 -11.90 24.82
N GLN A 198 3.87 -12.89 25.36
CA GLN A 198 3.28 -13.97 24.57
C GLN A 198 2.19 -13.40 23.65
N LEU A 199 2.30 -13.68 22.35
CA LEU A 199 1.31 -13.27 21.38
C LEU A 199 0.13 -14.25 21.41
N GLN A 200 -1.08 -13.73 21.19
CA GLN A 200 -2.31 -14.53 21.18
C GLN A 200 -2.46 -15.27 19.84
N VAL A 201 -1.48 -16.09 19.50
CA VAL A 201 -1.42 -16.91 18.28
C VAL A 201 -0.76 -18.24 18.59
N SER A 202 -1.40 -19.32 18.18
CA SER A 202 -0.93 -20.71 18.39
C SER A 202 -0.17 -21.27 17.18
N ALA A 203 0.33 -20.39 16.30
CA ALA A 203 1.08 -20.74 15.10
C ALA A 203 2.51 -20.18 15.16
N PRO A 204 3.49 -20.90 14.59
CA PRO A 204 4.87 -20.47 14.55
C PRO A 204 5.17 -19.67 13.26
N PHE A 205 4.46 -18.57 13.00
CA PHE A 205 4.63 -17.81 11.75
C PHE A 205 6.06 -17.32 11.55
N HIS A 206 6.50 -17.24 10.29
CA HIS A 206 7.87 -16.82 9.92
C HIS A 206 8.93 -17.72 10.57
N SER A 207 8.71 -19.04 10.55
CA SER A 207 9.69 -20.04 10.98
C SER A 207 9.71 -21.25 10.04
N PRO A 208 10.76 -22.10 10.11
CA PRO A 208 10.82 -23.32 9.32
C PRO A 208 9.62 -24.28 9.52
N LEU A 209 8.90 -24.17 10.64
CA LEU A 209 7.69 -24.97 10.88
C LEU A 209 6.52 -24.63 9.94
N MET A 210 6.60 -23.49 9.26
CA MET A 210 5.62 -23.08 8.26
C MET A 210 5.91 -23.66 6.86
N LEU A 211 6.97 -24.46 6.68
CA LEU A 211 7.32 -25.02 5.37
C LEU A 211 6.15 -25.78 4.70
N PRO A 212 5.38 -26.65 5.39
CA PRO A 212 4.23 -27.32 4.76
C PRO A 212 3.12 -26.33 4.32
N VAL A 213 3.02 -25.18 4.99
CA VAL A 213 2.08 -24.10 4.62
C VAL A 213 2.62 -23.33 3.42
N ALA A 214 3.93 -23.08 3.38
CA ALA A 214 4.61 -22.41 2.28
C ALA A 214 4.48 -23.20 0.97
N GLU A 215 4.69 -24.52 0.99
CA GLU A 215 4.52 -25.40 -0.19
C GLU A 215 3.09 -25.32 -0.76
N ARG A 216 2.08 -25.39 0.12
CA ARG A 216 0.67 -25.23 -0.28
C ARG A 216 0.34 -23.81 -0.76
N PHE A 217 1.03 -22.81 -0.24
CA PHE A 217 0.85 -21.42 -0.67
C PHE A 217 1.53 -21.18 -2.02
N ALA A 218 2.65 -21.84 -2.32
CA ALA A 218 3.31 -21.82 -3.62
C ALA A 218 2.38 -22.34 -4.74
N GLU A 219 1.60 -23.40 -4.46
CA GLU A 219 0.57 -23.88 -5.39
C GLU A 219 -0.46 -22.78 -5.70
N VAL A 220 -0.91 -22.03 -4.69
CA VAL A 220 -1.86 -20.92 -4.87
C VAL A 220 -1.22 -19.79 -5.67
N LEU A 221 0.03 -19.41 -5.36
CA LEU A 221 0.77 -18.38 -6.08
C LEU A 221 0.99 -18.74 -7.54
N SER A 222 1.14 -20.03 -7.88
CA SER A 222 1.30 -20.49 -9.28
C SER A 222 0.09 -20.17 -10.18
N HIS A 223 -1.05 -19.83 -9.58
CA HIS A 223 -2.27 -19.42 -10.28
C HIS A 223 -2.48 -17.91 -10.31
N VAL A 224 -1.55 -17.13 -9.76
CA VAL A 224 -1.60 -15.67 -9.74
C VAL A 224 -0.67 -15.12 -10.81
N SER A 225 -1.15 -14.14 -11.57
CA SER A 225 -0.33 -13.40 -12.53
C SER A 225 0.08 -12.07 -11.91
N PHE A 226 1.40 -11.84 -11.82
CA PHE A 226 1.94 -10.56 -11.38
C PHE A 226 2.30 -9.68 -12.58
N GLY A 227 1.88 -8.42 -12.54
CA GLY A 227 2.19 -7.39 -13.53
C GLY A 227 3.36 -6.50 -13.13
N GLU A 228 3.71 -5.56 -14.02
CA GLU A 228 4.73 -4.54 -13.74
C GLU A 228 4.32 -3.65 -12.56
N LEU A 229 5.33 -3.17 -11.83
CA LEU A 229 5.15 -2.31 -10.67
C LEU A 229 5.17 -0.84 -11.10
N ASP A 230 4.13 -0.08 -10.77
CA ASP A 230 4.03 1.37 -11.02
C ASP A 230 5.08 2.17 -10.21
N PHE A 231 5.54 1.62 -9.10
CA PHE A 231 6.60 2.17 -8.24
C PHE A 231 7.30 1.06 -7.46
N PRO A 232 8.55 1.27 -6.99
CA PRO A 232 9.33 0.24 -6.31
C PRO A 232 8.64 -0.28 -5.03
N VAL A 233 8.58 -1.60 -4.86
CA VAL A 233 8.17 -2.24 -3.61
C VAL A 233 9.39 -2.92 -2.99
N VAL A 234 9.72 -2.56 -1.75
CA VAL A 234 10.86 -3.12 -1.01
C VAL A 234 10.40 -4.35 -0.25
N SER A 235 11.02 -5.50 -0.51
CA SER A 235 10.71 -6.72 0.24
C SER A 235 11.24 -6.62 1.66
N SER A 236 10.40 -6.98 2.62
CA SER A 236 10.78 -7.03 4.03
C SER A 236 11.73 -8.19 4.35
N LEU A 237 11.92 -9.13 3.43
CA LEU A 237 12.87 -10.24 3.59
C LEU A 237 14.29 -9.80 3.20
N THR A 238 14.44 -9.13 2.06
CA THR A 238 15.75 -8.79 1.48
C THR A 238 16.21 -7.38 1.83
N GLY A 239 15.27 -6.48 2.16
CA GLY A 239 15.57 -5.05 2.30
C GLY A 239 15.85 -4.37 0.96
N HIS A 240 15.50 -4.98 -0.16
CA HIS A 240 15.73 -4.44 -1.50
C HIS A 240 14.42 -4.44 -2.32
N PRO A 241 14.32 -3.57 -3.35
CA PRO A 241 13.19 -3.59 -4.28
C PRO A 241 13.10 -4.93 -5.01
N TYR A 242 11.88 -5.34 -5.35
CA TYR A 242 11.67 -6.37 -6.36
C TYR A 242 12.26 -5.90 -7.70
N GLU A 243 13.13 -6.73 -8.32
CA GLU A 243 13.74 -6.39 -9.61
C GLU A 243 12.84 -6.78 -10.79
N ASN A 244 12.03 -7.83 -10.62
CA ASN A 244 11.12 -8.36 -11.63
C ASN A 244 9.96 -9.13 -10.98
N THR A 245 8.97 -9.50 -11.79
CA THR A 245 7.76 -10.19 -11.32
C THR A 245 7.98 -11.64 -10.89
N ASP A 246 9.02 -12.30 -11.42
CA ASP A 246 9.29 -13.72 -11.12
C ASP A 246 9.76 -13.89 -9.67
N GLU A 247 10.45 -12.90 -9.14
CA GLU A 247 10.89 -12.86 -7.73
C GLU A 247 9.74 -12.77 -6.74
N ILE A 248 8.61 -12.15 -7.13
CA ILE A 248 7.46 -11.93 -6.23
C ILE A 248 6.96 -13.25 -5.66
N THR A 249 6.75 -14.25 -6.51
CA THR A 249 6.27 -15.57 -6.08
C THR A 249 7.22 -16.22 -5.08
N VAL A 250 8.52 -16.23 -5.38
CA VAL A 250 9.56 -16.84 -4.54
C VAL A 250 9.65 -16.14 -3.18
N MET A 251 9.62 -14.80 -3.16
CA MET A 251 9.73 -14.04 -1.91
C MET A 251 8.46 -14.14 -1.07
N LEU A 252 7.26 -14.15 -1.68
CA LEU A 252 6.00 -14.31 -0.95
C LEU A 252 5.88 -15.69 -0.31
N GLU A 253 6.35 -16.75 -0.98
CA GLU A 253 6.45 -18.10 -0.42
C GLU A 253 7.42 -18.13 0.76
N ARG A 254 8.67 -17.69 0.54
CA ARG A 254 9.70 -17.61 1.58
C ARG A 254 9.25 -16.74 2.76
N GLY A 255 8.41 -15.74 2.51
CA GLY A 255 7.85 -14.87 3.54
C GLY A 255 6.98 -15.57 4.56
N LEU A 256 6.64 -16.86 4.38
CA LEU A 256 5.98 -17.66 5.42
C LEU A 256 6.97 -18.34 6.38
N THR A 257 8.21 -18.60 5.94
CA THR A 257 9.24 -19.35 6.68
C THR A 257 10.38 -18.47 7.19
N ASP A 258 10.64 -17.38 6.50
CA ASP A 258 11.79 -16.50 6.74
C ASP A 258 11.36 -15.28 7.58
N PRO A 259 12.28 -14.70 8.36
CA PRO A 259 11.97 -13.57 9.21
C PRO A 259 11.64 -12.30 8.42
N VAL A 260 10.67 -11.53 8.92
CA VAL A 260 10.47 -10.14 8.48
C VAL A 260 11.61 -9.28 9.03
N ASN A 261 12.30 -8.53 8.17
CA ASN A 261 13.43 -7.66 8.54
C ASN A 261 13.12 -6.19 8.24
N TRP A 262 12.34 -5.55 9.13
CA TRP A 262 11.93 -4.16 8.97
C TRP A 262 13.10 -3.15 8.99
N PRO A 263 14.16 -3.32 9.83
CA PRO A 263 15.34 -2.47 9.75
C PRO A 263 16.02 -2.44 8.37
N ALA A 264 16.01 -3.56 7.63
CA ALA A 264 16.57 -3.59 6.28
C ALA A 264 15.77 -2.71 5.30
N VAL A 265 14.44 -2.72 5.40
CA VAL A 265 13.55 -1.80 4.64
C VAL A 265 13.88 -0.34 4.97
N LEU A 266 14.00 -0.02 6.26
CA LEU A 266 14.34 1.34 6.71
C LEU A 266 15.73 1.79 6.26
N ALA A 267 16.71 0.87 6.27
CA ALA A 267 18.06 1.14 5.80
C ALA A 267 18.07 1.47 4.29
N PHE A 268 17.34 0.70 3.49
CA PHE A 268 17.20 0.99 2.06
C PHE A 268 16.50 2.33 1.81
N GLN A 269 15.37 2.58 2.48
CA GLN A 269 14.66 3.86 2.39
C GLN A 269 15.57 5.05 2.74
N LYS A 270 16.35 4.93 3.82
CA LYS A 270 17.34 5.94 4.22
C LYS A 270 18.43 6.13 3.17
N SER A 271 18.92 5.06 2.56
CA SER A 271 19.92 5.12 1.48
C SER A 271 19.40 5.88 0.25
N MET A 272 18.09 5.84 0.01
CA MET A 272 17.41 6.60 -1.03
C MET A 272 17.14 8.07 -0.64
N GLY A 273 17.54 8.51 0.55
CA GLY A 273 17.31 9.87 1.06
C GLY A 273 15.83 10.17 1.35
N ILE A 274 15.03 9.14 1.62
CA ILE A 274 13.59 9.29 1.88
C ILE A 274 13.36 9.43 3.39
N ALA A 275 13.14 10.66 3.84
CA ALA A 275 12.97 11.01 5.26
C ALA A 275 11.50 11.13 5.70
N THR A 276 10.54 10.72 4.85
CA THR A 276 9.12 10.78 5.16
C THR A 276 8.41 9.51 4.72
N ALA A 277 7.52 8.99 5.56
CA ALA A 277 6.65 7.86 5.23
C ALA A 277 5.20 8.11 5.65
N VAL A 278 4.27 7.47 4.96
CA VAL A 278 2.85 7.44 5.28
C VAL A 278 2.42 5.99 5.50
N GLU A 279 1.98 5.65 6.70
CA GLU A 279 1.40 4.35 7.03
C GLU A 279 -0.08 4.33 6.63
N LEU A 280 -0.45 3.41 5.74
CA LEU A 280 -1.79 3.18 5.24
C LEU A 280 -2.29 1.81 5.68
N GLY A 281 -3.23 1.80 6.61
CA GLY A 281 -3.81 0.59 7.18
C GLY A 281 -4.32 0.87 8.60
N PRO A 282 -4.80 -0.14 9.33
CA PRO A 282 -5.38 0.09 10.64
C PRO A 282 -4.33 0.51 11.68
N GLY A 283 -4.57 1.61 12.37
CA GLY A 283 -3.74 2.11 13.46
C GLY A 283 -2.45 2.80 13.01
N ASN A 284 -1.39 2.65 13.82
CA ASN A 284 -0.12 3.35 13.63
C ASN A 284 1.08 2.48 14.09
N VAL A 285 1.02 1.18 13.79
CA VAL A 285 1.99 0.20 14.29
C VAL A 285 3.38 0.49 13.74
N LEU A 286 3.49 0.73 12.43
CA LEU A 286 4.78 0.96 11.77
C LEU A 286 5.36 2.33 12.13
N LYS A 287 4.51 3.35 12.33
CA LYS A 287 4.91 4.64 12.91
C LYS A 287 5.58 4.47 14.27
N ARG A 288 5.05 3.59 15.15
CA ARG A 288 5.65 3.32 16.47
C ARG A 288 6.95 2.51 16.40
N LEU A 289 7.15 1.75 15.32
CA LEU A 289 8.40 1.01 15.08
C LEU A 289 9.49 1.87 14.44
N ALA A 290 9.14 3.05 13.92
CA ALA A 290 10.08 3.95 13.30
C ALA A 290 11.11 4.49 14.33
N PRO A 291 12.37 4.71 13.92
CA PRO A 291 13.35 5.34 14.78
C PRO A 291 12.90 6.77 15.15
N PRO A 292 13.23 7.25 16.36
CA PRO A 292 12.78 8.56 16.83
C PRO A 292 13.38 9.72 16.01
N ASP A 293 14.56 9.53 15.42
CA ASP A 293 15.29 10.56 14.70
C ASP A 293 15.42 10.25 13.20
N GLY A 294 15.35 11.28 12.37
CA GLY A 294 15.69 11.21 10.94
C GLY A 294 14.60 10.65 10.01
N LEU A 295 13.45 10.25 10.55
CA LEU A 295 12.32 9.77 9.75
C LEU A 295 10.99 10.30 10.31
N ARG A 296 10.26 11.05 9.48
CA ARG A 296 8.92 11.51 9.82
C ARG A 296 7.89 10.52 9.29
N VAL A 297 7.04 10.00 10.17
CA VAL A 297 6.00 9.04 9.78
C VAL A 297 4.63 9.56 10.17
N TYR A 298 3.72 9.56 9.20
CA TYR A 298 2.31 9.89 9.39
C TYR A 298 1.50 8.60 9.29
N ALA A 299 0.60 8.33 10.24
CA ALA A 299 -0.35 7.24 10.17
C ALA A 299 -1.70 7.78 9.69
N PHE A 300 -2.19 7.26 8.57
CA PHE A 300 -3.39 7.83 7.95
C PHE A 300 -4.68 7.56 8.73
N ASP A 301 -4.67 6.55 9.58
CA ASP A 301 -5.76 6.18 10.47
C ASP A 301 -5.69 6.89 11.84
N ASP A 302 -4.80 7.88 11.97
CA ASP A 302 -4.69 8.81 13.10
C ASP A 302 -5.20 10.20 12.65
N GLU A 303 -6.23 10.72 13.32
CA GLU A 303 -6.89 11.98 12.95
C GLU A 303 -5.92 13.18 12.95
N GLY A 304 -4.94 13.19 13.85
CA GLY A 304 -3.98 14.27 13.96
C GLY A 304 -2.98 14.27 12.80
N ASP A 305 -2.50 13.10 12.41
CA ASP A 305 -1.62 12.93 11.27
C ASP A 305 -2.36 13.18 9.94
N GLU A 306 -3.59 12.68 9.79
CA GLU A 306 -4.44 12.94 8.62
C GLU A 306 -4.62 14.44 8.39
N ALA A 307 -4.97 15.19 9.45
CA ALA A 307 -5.12 16.65 9.36
C ALA A 307 -3.82 17.36 8.93
N GLN A 308 -2.67 16.89 9.41
CA GLN A 308 -1.36 17.44 9.01
C GLN A 308 -1.03 17.14 7.54
N LEU A 309 -1.37 15.96 7.04
CA LEU A 309 -1.22 15.59 5.64
C LEU A 309 -2.09 16.47 4.73
N VAL A 310 -3.36 16.69 5.10
CA VAL A 310 -4.28 17.59 4.38
C VAL A 310 -3.73 19.02 4.33
N ALA A 311 -3.34 19.58 5.49
CA ALA A 311 -2.81 20.94 5.57
C ALA A 311 -1.53 21.13 4.74
N SER A 312 -0.66 20.12 4.73
CA SER A 312 0.59 20.14 3.95
C SER A 312 0.36 20.07 2.44
N SER A 313 -0.74 19.44 2.00
CA SER A 313 -1.14 19.39 0.58
C SER A 313 -1.65 20.74 0.08
N GLN A 314 -2.49 21.41 0.85
CA GLN A 314 -3.07 22.72 0.49
C GLN A 314 -2.02 23.84 0.37
N GLN A 315 -0.85 23.68 1.00
CA GLN A 315 0.26 24.64 0.91
C GLN A 315 1.17 24.42 -0.31
N ALA A 316 1.06 23.28 -1.01
CA ALA A 316 1.98 22.88 -2.07
C ALA A 316 1.57 23.37 -3.47
N GLY A 317 1.48 24.68 -3.69
CA GLY A 317 1.24 25.28 -5.02
C GLY A 317 -0.15 25.01 -5.60
N VAL A 318 -0.71 25.97 -6.34
CA VAL A 318 -2.10 25.91 -6.83
C VAL A 318 -2.33 24.79 -7.87
N TYR A 319 -1.26 24.29 -8.51
CA TYR A 319 -1.34 23.25 -9.54
C TYR A 319 -0.35 22.11 -9.27
N SER A 320 -0.71 20.90 -9.69
CA SER A 320 0.04 19.67 -9.42
C SER A 320 0.41 18.91 -10.70
N ILE A 321 1.41 18.02 -10.62
CA ILE A 321 1.72 17.09 -11.73
C ILE A 321 0.51 16.19 -12.00
N GLU A 322 -0.30 15.91 -10.99
CA GLU A 322 -1.49 15.07 -11.11
C GLU A 322 -2.57 15.69 -12.00
N LEU A 323 -2.74 17.01 -11.96
CA LEU A 323 -3.59 17.72 -12.93
C LEU A 323 -3.15 17.44 -14.38
N LEU A 324 -1.85 17.40 -14.65
CA LEU A 324 -1.31 17.12 -15.99
C LEU A 324 -1.49 15.63 -16.37
N ASN A 325 -1.22 14.70 -15.45
CA ASN A 325 -1.47 13.27 -15.65
C ASN A 325 -2.95 13.01 -15.95
N ARG A 326 -3.85 13.69 -15.23
CA ARG A 326 -5.29 13.56 -15.44
C ARG A 326 -5.70 13.98 -16.85
N CYS A 327 -5.09 15.04 -17.39
CA CYS A 327 -5.30 15.45 -18.77
C CYS A 327 -4.85 14.35 -19.76
N LEU A 328 -3.69 13.74 -19.54
CA LEU A 328 -3.20 12.61 -20.36
C LEU A 328 -4.15 11.41 -20.29
N ALA A 329 -4.67 11.09 -19.10
CA ALA A 329 -5.62 9.99 -18.91
C ALA A 329 -6.97 10.24 -19.62
N ILE A 330 -7.46 11.49 -19.66
CA ILE A 330 -8.65 11.82 -20.44
C ILE A 330 -8.41 11.49 -21.92
N VAL A 331 -7.24 11.80 -22.47
CA VAL A 331 -6.91 11.52 -23.88
C VAL A 331 -7.04 10.03 -24.20
N THR A 332 -6.54 9.14 -23.34
CA THR A 332 -6.59 7.68 -23.58
C THR A 332 -8.01 7.13 -23.45
N CYS A 333 -8.84 7.71 -22.58
CA CYS A 333 -10.23 7.30 -22.37
C CYS A 333 -11.19 7.73 -23.50
N LEU A 334 -10.80 8.69 -24.33
CA LEU A 334 -11.66 9.19 -25.41
C LEU A 334 -11.73 8.21 -26.58
N ARG A 335 -12.94 7.80 -26.92
CA ARG A 335 -13.24 6.99 -28.11
C ARG A 335 -12.85 7.77 -29.37
N ASN A 336 -12.02 7.16 -30.21
CA ASN A 336 -11.69 7.73 -31.50
C ASN A 336 -12.85 7.60 -32.50
N ARG A 337 -13.26 8.71 -33.11
CA ARG A 337 -14.25 8.74 -34.21
C ARG A 337 -13.68 9.28 -35.52
N ASN A 338 -12.40 9.61 -35.56
CA ASN A 338 -11.69 10.06 -36.76
C ASN A 338 -10.55 9.09 -37.10
N TRP A 339 -10.57 8.54 -38.31
CA TRP A 339 -9.59 7.56 -38.76
C TRP A 339 -8.61 8.09 -39.79
N ASN A 340 -8.53 9.42 -39.97
CA ASN A 340 -7.48 10.06 -40.78
C ASN A 340 -6.13 10.02 -40.03
N PRO A 341 -5.12 9.29 -40.54
CA PRO A 341 -3.85 9.12 -39.83
C PRO A 341 -3.07 10.43 -39.65
N ALA A 342 -3.09 11.33 -40.64
CA ALA A 342 -2.34 12.58 -40.59
C ALA A 342 -2.93 13.56 -39.57
N GLU A 343 -4.27 13.64 -39.52
CA GLU A 343 -4.97 14.44 -38.50
C GLU A 343 -4.81 13.85 -37.10
N TYR A 344 -4.80 12.52 -36.98
CA TYR A 344 -4.58 11.84 -35.71
C TYR A 344 -3.18 12.08 -35.16
N GLU A 345 -2.15 12.00 -36.01
CA GLU A 345 -0.76 12.28 -35.62
C GLU A 345 -0.64 13.73 -35.10
N GLN A 346 -1.16 14.71 -35.84
CA GLN A 346 -1.07 16.12 -35.49
C GLN A 346 -1.94 16.52 -34.28
N GLY A 347 -3.15 15.96 -34.20
CA GLY A 347 -4.14 16.38 -33.22
C GLY A 347 -4.17 15.55 -31.94
N VAL A 348 -3.54 14.37 -31.93
CA VAL A 348 -3.51 13.48 -30.77
C VAL A 348 -2.08 13.12 -30.36
N VAL A 349 -1.29 12.55 -31.27
CA VAL A 349 0.01 11.98 -30.91
C VAL A 349 1.02 13.05 -30.49
N LEU A 350 1.20 14.09 -31.31
CA LEU A 350 2.17 15.16 -31.01
C LEU A 350 1.82 15.97 -29.74
N PRO A 351 0.57 16.45 -29.55
CA PRO A 351 0.18 17.15 -28.33
C PRO A 351 0.32 16.28 -27.07
N TYR A 352 -0.06 15.00 -27.15
CA TYR A 352 0.05 14.06 -26.04
C TYR A 352 1.51 13.86 -25.62
N ARG A 353 2.40 13.57 -26.58
CA ARG A 353 3.83 13.42 -26.31
C ARG A 353 4.42 14.69 -25.72
N GLY A 354 4.01 15.86 -26.20
CA GLY A 354 4.48 17.14 -25.67
C GLY A 354 4.17 17.33 -24.18
N VAL A 355 2.96 16.95 -23.73
CA VAL A 355 2.58 17.03 -22.31
C VAL A 355 3.22 15.89 -21.50
N GLN A 356 3.39 14.69 -22.07
CA GLN A 356 4.11 13.59 -21.42
C GLN A 356 5.56 13.98 -21.11
N THR A 357 6.30 14.49 -22.11
CA THR A 357 7.68 14.95 -21.92
C THR A 357 7.78 16.10 -20.92
N LEU A 358 6.78 16.98 -20.87
CA LEU A 358 6.70 18.02 -19.84
C LEU A 358 6.57 17.42 -18.44
N VAL A 359 5.66 16.46 -18.25
CA VAL A 359 5.47 15.74 -16.97
C VAL A 359 6.76 15.06 -16.54
N ASP A 360 7.41 14.35 -17.44
CA ASP A 360 8.67 13.63 -17.16
C ASP A 360 9.75 14.62 -16.70
N ARG A 361 9.92 15.74 -17.41
CA ARG A 361 10.87 16.81 -17.02
C ARG A 361 10.56 17.40 -15.64
N LEU A 362 9.28 17.68 -15.33
CA LEU A 362 8.89 18.23 -14.04
C LEU A 362 9.17 17.25 -12.89
N ARG A 363 8.99 15.94 -13.13
CA ARG A 363 9.35 14.89 -12.16
C ARG A 363 10.85 14.81 -11.94
N GLU A 364 11.64 14.86 -13.02
CA GLU A 364 13.10 14.79 -12.96
C GLU A 364 13.71 16.02 -12.27
N THR A 365 13.20 17.21 -12.57
CA THR A 365 13.76 18.48 -12.07
C THR A 365 13.19 18.89 -10.70
N GLY A 366 12.02 18.37 -10.31
CA GLY A 366 11.30 18.79 -9.12
C GLY A 366 10.72 20.22 -9.20
N GLU A 367 10.67 20.80 -10.40
CA GLU A 367 10.05 22.11 -10.65
C GLU A 367 8.55 22.08 -10.28
N GLN A 368 8.04 23.19 -9.74
CA GLN A 368 6.61 23.33 -9.49
C GLN A 368 5.82 23.47 -10.78
N VAL A 369 4.57 22.98 -10.76
CA VAL A 369 3.66 23.16 -11.90
C VAL A 369 3.18 24.61 -11.93
N ALA A 370 3.66 25.35 -12.92
CA ALA A 370 3.19 26.68 -13.23
C ALA A 370 1.90 26.65 -14.06
N GLU A 371 1.16 27.76 -14.05
CA GLU A 371 -0.06 27.96 -14.85
C GLU A 371 0.16 27.67 -16.35
N ALA A 372 1.32 28.04 -16.89
CA ALA A 372 1.68 27.78 -18.29
C ALA A 372 1.67 26.28 -18.65
N HIS A 373 2.06 25.41 -17.71
CA HIS A 373 2.04 23.96 -17.91
C HIS A 373 0.60 23.43 -17.98
N VAL A 374 -0.28 23.97 -17.13
CA VAL A 374 -1.70 23.64 -17.14
C VAL A 374 -2.36 24.08 -18.43
N LEU A 375 -2.10 25.30 -18.89
CA LEU A 375 -2.61 25.80 -20.16
C LEU A 375 -2.17 24.93 -21.35
N GLN A 376 -0.93 24.44 -21.36
CA GLN A 376 -0.44 23.51 -22.38
C GLN A 376 -1.22 22.19 -22.38
N ALA A 377 -1.51 21.62 -21.20
CA ALA A 377 -2.29 20.39 -21.08
C ALA A 377 -3.77 20.58 -21.48
N LEU A 378 -4.37 21.73 -21.16
CA LEU A 378 -5.72 22.06 -21.59
C LEU A 378 -5.81 22.26 -23.11
N GLU A 379 -4.79 22.85 -23.73
CA GLU A 379 -4.75 23.01 -25.19
C GLU A 379 -4.59 21.65 -25.90
N MET A 380 -3.79 20.74 -25.34
CA MET A 380 -3.74 19.36 -25.79
C MET A 380 -5.13 18.71 -25.76
N LEU A 381 -5.88 18.84 -24.65
CA LEU A 381 -7.24 18.29 -24.56
C LEU A 381 -8.18 18.86 -25.63
N LYS A 382 -8.16 20.18 -25.85
CA LYS A 382 -8.94 20.83 -26.91
C LYS A 382 -8.59 20.31 -28.30
N SER A 383 -7.30 20.09 -28.58
CA SER A 383 -6.84 19.47 -29.83
C SER A 383 -7.40 18.05 -29.99
N VAL A 384 -7.25 17.21 -28.97
CA VAL A 384 -7.70 15.81 -28.98
C VAL A 384 -9.22 15.72 -29.10
N PHE A 385 -9.98 16.57 -28.40
CA PHE A 385 -11.44 16.58 -28.49
C PHE A 385 -11.92 16.83 -29.92
N ARG A 386 -11.34 17.84 -30.59
CA ARG A 386 -11.61 18.15 -32.00
C ARG A 386 -11.25 16.97 -32.90
N THR A 387 -10.02 16.46 -32.77
CA THR A 387 -9.51 15.42 -33.66
C THR A 387 -10.24 14.09 -33.49
N LYS A 388 -10.55 13.65 -32.26
CA LYS A 388 -11.29 12.40 -32.02
C LYS A 388 -12.79 12.51 -32.27
N GLY A 389 -13.33 13.70 -32.58
CA GLY A 389 -14.76 13.91 -32.79
C GLY A 389 -15.59 13.75 -31.51
N THR A 390 -15.07 14.22 -30.38
CA THR A 390 -15.74 14.13 -29.07
C THR A 390 -16.96 15.04 -29.04
N SER A 391 -18.12 14.58 -28.55
CA SER A 391 -19.33 15.41 -28.53
C SER A 391 -19.22 16.56 -27.52
N PRO A 392 -19.84 17.73 -27.76
CA PRO A 392 -19.78 18.88 -26.85
C PRO A 392 -20.19 18.54 -25.41
N GLN A 393 -21.21 17.70 -25.21
CA GLN A 393 -21.64 17.28 -23.87
C GLN A 393 -20.57 16.45 -23.14
N GLU A 394 -19.81 15.62 -23.87
CA GLU A 394 -18.71 14.85 -23.27
C GLU A 394 -17.52 15.74 -22.96
N GLN A 395 -17.19 16.68 -23.86
CA GLN A 395 -16.11 17.65 -23.62
C GLN A 395 -16.40 18.47 -22.35
N GLN A 396 -17.61 19.02 -22.24
CA GLN A 396 -18.04 19.82 -21.10
C GLN A 396 -17.97 19.02 -19.81
N ARG A 397 -18.54 17.82 -19.77
CA ARG A 397 -18.50 16.93 -18.61
C ARG A 397 -17.06 16.60 -18.16
N ARG A 398 -16.14 16.37 -19.11
CA ARG A 398 -14.73 16.07 -18.79
C ARG A 398 -14.02 17.29 -18.20
N LEU A 399 -14.26 18.48 -18.77
CA LEU A 399 -13.65 19.73 -18.32
C LEU A 399 -14.21 20.17 -16.97
N GLU A 400 -15.53 20.12 -16.75
CA GLU A 400 -16.16 20.44 -15.46
C GLU A 400 -15.65 19.52 -14.35
N ARG A 401 -15.52 18.22 -14.65
CA ARG A 401 -14.95 17.27 -13.71
C ARG A 401 -13.49 17.60 -13.38
N LEU A 402 -12.69 17.94 -14.39
CA LEU A 402 -11.30 18.36 -14.18
C LEU A 402 -11.21 19.67 -13.36
N GLN A 403 -12.10 20.63 -13.61
CA GLN A 403 -12.19 21.88 -12.84
C GLN A 403 -12.58 21.63 -11.37
N GLY A 404 -13.51 20.70 -11.14
CA GLY A 404 -13.93 20.32 -9.78
C GLY A 404 -12.87 19.53 -9.02
N GLU A 405 -12.11 18.67 -9.71
CA GLU A 405 -11.03 17.85 -9.13
C GLU A 405 -9.80 18.71 -8.74
N PHE A 406 -9.51 19.82 -9.44
CA PHE A 406 -8.24 20.56 -9.26
C PHE A 406 -8.38 22.09 -9.07
N ASP A 407 -9.56 22.58 -8.71
CA ASP A 407 -9.88 24.00 -8.46
C ASP A 407 -9.30 24.99 -9.50
N LEU A 408 -9.67 24.82 -10.77
CA LEU A 408 -9.18 25.64 -11.89
C LEU A 408 -9.95 26.96 -12.08
N ARG A 409 -10.72 27.41 -11.08
CA ARG A 409 -11.70 28.52 -11.21
C ARG A 409 -11.10 29.90 -11.53
N GLY A 410 -9.78 30.07 -11.42
CA GLY A 410 -9.05 31.31 -11.73
C GLY A 410 -8.34 31.38 -13.09
N LEU A 411 -8.30 30.28 -13.86
CA LEU A 411 -7.58 30.22 -15.15
C LEU A 411 -8.41 30.87 -16.27
N GLN A 412 -7.87 31.94 -16.88
CA GLN A 412 -8.48 32.55 -18.08
C GLN A 412 -8.41 31.58 -19.27
N GLY A 413 -9.55 31.26 -19.88
CA GLY A 413 -9.64 30.39 -21.07
C GLY A 413 -10.31 29.02 -20.88
N VAL A 414 -10.85 28.76 -19.67
CA VAL A 414 -11.71 27.58 -19.36
C VAL A 414 -13.19 27.95 -19.25
N VAL A 415 -13.61 29.01 -19.95
CA VAL A 415 -14.99 29.51 -19.91
C VAL A 415 -15.94 28.53 -20.61
N THR A 416 -16.96 28.11 -19.87
CA THR A 416 -18.18 27.46 -20.33
C THR A 416 -18.87 28.33 -21.38
N GLU A 417 -19.14 27.82 -22.58
CA GLU A 417 -19.91 28.50 -23.64
C GLU A 417 -21.39 28.72 -23.24
N ASP A 418 -21.67 29.55 -22.22
CA ASP A 418 -23.03 29.87 -21.80
C ASP A 418 -23.27 31.38 -21.59
N GLN A 419 -22.51 32.24 -22.27
CA GLN A 419 -22.80 33.68 -22.35
C GLN A 419 -22.77 34.25 -23.78
N LEU A 420 -23.40 33.55 -24.73
CA LEU A 420 -23.63 34.11 -26.08
C LEU A 420 -25.11 34.18 -26.51
N TYR A 421 -26.08 33.93 -25.63
CA TYR A 421 -27.52 34.09 -25.96
C TYR A 421 -28.35 34.82 -24.89
N SER A 422 -27.80 35.87 -24.27
CA SER A 422 -28.61 36.87 -23.54
C SER A 422 -28.30 38.28 -24.03
N GLY A 423 -28.47 38.50 -25.34
CA GLY A 423 -28.09 39.76 -25.96
C GLY A 423 -28.56 39.93 -27.39
N SER A 424 -29.77 39.48 -27.74
CA SER A 424 -30.58 40.08 -28.81
C SER A 424 -31.93 39.37 -28.89
N LEU A 425 -32.99 40.03 -28.42
CA LEU A 425 -34.29 40.11 -29.07
C LEU A 425 -35.14 41.10 -28.25
N LEU A 426 -35.44 42.22 -28.93
CA LEU A 426 -36.54 43.12 -28.66
C LEU A 426 -37.88 42.38 -28.61
#